data_AF-A0A7C5S6A9-F1
#
_entry.id   AF-A0A7C5S6A9-F1
#
_cell.length_a   1.000
_cell.length_b   1.000
_cell.length_c   1.000
_cell.angle_alpha   90.00
_cell.angle_beta   90.00
_cell.angle_gamma   90.00
#
_symmetry.space_group_name_H-M   'P 1'
#
loop_
_entity.id
_entity.type
_entity.pdbx_description
1 polymer ?
#
loop_
_entity_poly.entity_id
_entity_poly.type
_entity_poly.pdbx_seq_one_letter_code
_entity_poly.pdbx_strand_id
1 'polypeptide(L)'
;MNPFYNQYSQNFALIKYQMNWPGAGDPYYTAEGGVRRTYYGVNAVPSMFIEGANVATSWGAVENAYQNAMNELAFMEIYSQHIIDDDDITVNATIIPHVTANNARAHIVVVEETTYGNVGTNGETSFKHVMMKMLPNANGTLVNLVAGVPFELSYSHNMSSTFVEEMDDLLVVVFVQDTDKSIFQSAYSEEVTSFVTPGDANCDGLIDVLDVVATVSYALGNNPQPFCFENADINGDGVIDVIDVVGVVNIVLGVTKSANIPIKSLPAHFFLNEKVINFESDGTVAGLQFDLAGVEISDLQFMLQGYEFAVSKQEGQLTGIVFSFDNTPLPAGKIELFRFNREPINRLTGDIVAANVNANPVKVIT
;
A
#
# COMPACT_ATOMS: atom_id res chain seq x y z
N MET A 1 15.58 15.86 27.94
CA MET A 1 14.84 15.42 26.75
C MET A 1 13.33 15.44 26.95
N ASN A 2 12.78 14.96 28.07
CA ASN A 2 11.31 14.88 28.27
C ASN A 2 10.53 16.18 27.98
N PRO A 3 10.99 17.38 28.42
CA PRO A 3 10.28 18.62 28.05
C PRO A 3 10.33 18.93 26.55
N PHE A 4 11.41 18.53 25.87
CA PHE A 4 11.60 18.78 24.44
C PHE A 4 10.73 17.83 23.62
N TYR A 5 10.75 16.54 23.99
CA TYR A 5 9.88 15.52 23.40
C TYR A 5 8.41 15.92 23.51
N ASN A 6 7.95 16.30 24.70
CA ASN A 6 6.54 16.70 24.91
C ASN A 6 6.10 17.90 24.04
N GLN A 7 7.04 18.73 23.60
CA GLN A 7 6.75 19.91 22.77
C GLN A 7 6.83 19.61 21.27
N TYR A 8 7.70 18.70 20.84
CA TYR A 8 8.08 18.54 19.43
C TYR A 8 7.96 17.11 18.90
N SER A 9 7.46 16.14 19.68
CA SER A 9 7.48 14.70 19.35
C SER A 9 6.81 14.32 18.03
N GLN A 10 5.89 15.14 17.52
CA GLN A 10 5.22 14.89 16.24
C GLN A 10 6.12 15.17 15.02
N ASN A 11 7.27 15.82 15.22
CA ASN A 11 8.12 16.30 14.13
C ASN A 11 9.44 15.54 13.99
N PHE A 12 9.67 14.49 14.78
CA PHE A 12 10.89 13.69 14.69
C PHE A 12 10.67 12.25 15.13
N ALA A 13 11.48 11.34 14.58
CA ALA A 13 11.60 9.98 15.08
C ALA A 13 12.69 9.88 16.16
N LEU A 14 12.45 9.09 17.20
CA LEU A 14 13.37 8.91 18.32
C LEU A 14 13.69 7.43 18.52
N ILE A 15 14.98 7.13 18.61
CA ILE A 15 15.48 5.79 18.92
C ILE A 15 16.50 5.92 20.05
N LYS A 16 16.38 5.10 21.09
CA LYS A 16 17.41 4.97 22.13
C LYS A 16 18.11 3.63 22.03
N TYR A 17 19.40 3.69 21.72
CA TYR A 17 20.28 2.54 21.76
C TYR A 17 20.86 2.39 23.16
N GLN A 18 20.48 1.31 23.84
CA GLN A 18 21.01 1.00 25.17
C GLN A 18 22.44 0.49 25.08
N MET A 19 23.24 0.81 26.10
CA MET A 19 24.69 0.51 26.12
C MET A 19 24.98 -0.52 27.22
N ASN A 20 25.90 -1.44 26.95
CA ASN A 20 26.36 -2.42 27.96
C ASN A 20 27.34 -1.80 28.99
N TRP A 21 27.32 -0.48 29.17
CA TRP A 21 28.08 0.25 30.20
C TRP A 21 27.40 1.61 30.50
N PRO A 22 27.74 2.29 31.62
CA PRO A 22 28.68 1.92 32.69
C PRO A 22 28.17 0.79 33.60
N GLY A 23 29.04 0.25 34.46
CA GLY A 23 28.68 -0.80 35.41
C GLY A 23 28.41 -2.14 34.73
N ALA A 24 27.30 -2.79 35.08
CA ALA A 24 26.86 -4.03 34.45
C ALA A 24 26.30 -3.84 33.03
N GLY A 25 26.02 -2.59 32.64
CA GLY A 25 25.31 -2.26 31.40
C GLY A 25 23.79 -2.29 31.55
N ASP A 26 23.12 -1.76 30.54
CA ASP A 26 21.66 -1.82 30.43
C ASP A 26 21.22 -3.19 29.88
N PRO A 27 20.21 -3.85 30.48
CA PRO A 27 19.78 -5.19 30.07
C PRO A 27 19.18 -5.25 28.65
N TYR A 28 18.71 -4.13 28.09
CA TYR A 28 18.24 -4.05 26.70
C TYR A 28 19.35 -3.73 25.70
N TYR A 29 20.62 -3.79 26.10
CA TYR A 29 21.71 -3.70 25.13
C TYR A 29 21.62 -4.83 24.09
N THR A 30 21.59 -4.45 22.82
CA THR A 30 21.66 -5.39 21.69
C THR A 30 23.02 -5.30 21.00
N ALA A 31 23.48 -6.41 20.41
CA ALA A 31 24.68 -6.40 19.56
C ALA A 31 24.55 -5.44 18.37
N GLU A 32 23.32 -5.26 17.86
CA GLU A 32 22.97 -4.31 16.80
C GLU A 32 23.16 -2.85 17.26
N GLY A 33 22.72 -2.52 18.47
CA GLY A 33 23.04 -1.23 19.11
C GLY A 33 24.54 -1.02 19.25
N GLY A 34 25.31 -2.07 19.55
CA GLY A 34 26.77 -2.05 19.58
C GLY A 34 27.43 -1.70 18.23
N VAL A 35 26.86 -2.19 17.12
CA VAL A 35 27.30 -1.81 15.76
C VAL A 35 27.06 -0.32 15.52
N ARG A 36 25.87 0.19 15.87
CA ARG A 36 25.55 1.63 15.72
C ARG A 36 26.43 2.51 16.60
N ARG A 37 26.70 2.09 17.84
CA ARG A 37 27.67 2.77 18.73
C ARG A 37 29.05 2.88 18.08
N THR A 38 29.55 1.80 17.48
CA THR A 38 30.85 1.80 16.79
C THR A 38 30.83 2.75 15.59
N TYR A 39 29.76 2.71 14.79
CA TYR A 39 29.58 3.59 13.63
C TYR A 39 29.62 5.09 14.00
N TYR A 40 28.97 5.47 15.09
CA TYR A 40 28.96 6.85 15.59
C TYR A 40 30.13 7.22 16.51
N GLY A 41 30.99 6.25 16.88
CA GLY A 41 32.14 6.50 17.74
C GLY A 41 31.77 6.88 19.19
N VAL A 42 30.69 6.32 19.73
CA VAL A 42 30.20 6.67 21.08
C VAL A 42 31.08 6.06 22.17
N ASN A 43 31.71 6.93 22.97
CA ASN A 43 32.65 6.56 24.03
C ASN A 43 32.19 6.96 25.45
N ALA A 44 31.10 7.71 25.56
CA ALA A 44 30.50 8.11 26.84
C ALA A 44 28.99 8.21 26.69
N VAL A 45 28.26 7.96 27.77
CA VAL A 45 26.81 8.14 27.86
C VAL A 45 26.47 9.19 28.92
N PRO A 46 25.41 10.00 28.74
CA PRO A 46 24.55 10.04 27.56
C PRO A 46 25.27 10.66 26.35
N SER A 47 24.93 10.21 25.14
CA SER A 47 25.37 10.79 23.87
C SER A 47 24.16 10.92 22.95
N MET A 48 24.10 12.01 22.17
CA MET A 48 22.95 12.33 21.35
C MET A 48 23.38 12.68 19.94
N PHE A 49 22.59 12.23 18.97
CA PHE A 49 22.77 12.52 17.56
C PHE A 49 21.45 12.99 16.98
N ILE A 50 21.49 14.07 16.18
CA ILE A 50 20.34 14.63 15.46
C ILE A 50 20.81 14.80 14.02
N GLU A 51 20.05 14.31 13.04
CA GLU A 51 20.43 14.26 11.62
C GLU A 51 21.84 13.69 11.39
N GLY A 52 22.24 12.70 12.21
CA GLY A 52 23.55 12.05 12.12
C GLY A 52 24.73 12.78 12.77
N ALA A 53 24.55 14.03 13.21
CA ALA A 53 25.58 14.83 13.86
C ALA A 53 25.52 14.70 15.39
N ASN A 54 26.68 14.68 16.07
CA ASN A 54 26.72 14.66 17.54
C ASN A 54 26.27 16.01 18.11
N VAL A 55 25.30 15.98 19.03
CA VAL A 55 24.71 17.16 19.66
C VAL A 55 24.83 17.05 21.17
N ALA A 56 25.17 18.16 21.83
CA ALA A 56 25.17 18.22 23.29
C ALA A 56 23.74 18.05 23.83
N THR A 57 23.58 17.38 24.97
CA THR A 57 22.26 17.07 25.56
C THR A 57 21.58 18.25 26.27
N SER A 58 22.15 19.47 26.16
CA SER A 58 21.54 20.69 26.70
C SER A 58 20.38 21.17 25.82
N TRP A 59 19.36 21.76 26.45
CA TRP A 59 18.17 22.25 25.75
C TRP A 59 18.51 23.13 24.54
N GLY A 60 19.35 24.15 24.72
CA GLY A 60 19.68 25.09 23.64
C GLY A 60 20.43 24.45 22.46
N ALA A 61 21.22 23.41 22.70
CA ALA A 61 21.91 22.69 21.63
C ALA A 61 20.93 21.82 20.83
N VAL A 62 20.04 21.10 21.53
CA VAL A 62 19.00 20.27 20.92
C VAL A 62 18.01 21.12 20.13
N GLU A 63 17.53 22.23 20.71
CA GLU A 63 16.60 23.13 20.02
C GLU A 63 17.22 23.78 18.80
N ASN A 64 18.49 24.22 18.86
CA ASN A 64 19.18 24.73 17.69
C ASN A 64 19.31 23.67 16.59
N ALA A 65 19.76 22.45 16.93
CA ALA A 65 19.87 21.36 15.96
C ALA A 65 18.52 21.02 15.31
N TYR A 66 17.45 20.93 16.10
CA TYR A 66 16.09 20.72 15.61
C TYR A 66 15.62 21.83 14.67
N GLN A 67 15.81 23.10 15.04
CA GLN A 67 15.41 24.21 14.18
C GLN A 67 16.19 24.23 12.86
N ASN A 68 17.48 23.84 12.88
CA ASN A 68 18.24 23.70 11.64
C ASN A 68 17.66 22.59 10.77
N ALA A 69 17.37 21.42 11.33
CA ALA A 69 16.76 20.30 10.61
C ALA A 69 15.40 20.68 10.00
N MET A 70 14.53 21.37 10.75
CA MET A 70 13.21 21.82 10.27
C MET A 70 13.28 22.88 9.16
N ASN A 71 14.44 23.51 8.94
CA ASN A 71 14.65 24.48 7.85
C ASN A 71 15.23 23.84 6.59
N GLU A 72 15.62 22.56 6.64
CA GLU A 72 16.07 21.84 5.46
C GLU A 72 14.87 21.39 4.59
N LEU A 73 15.10 21.27 3.29
CA LEU A 73 14.07 20.78 2.36
C LEU A 73 13.92 19.27 2.53
N ALA A 74 12.69 18.77 2.45
CA ALA A 74 12.44 17.33 2.44
C ALA A 74 13.07 16.69 1.19
N PHE A 75 14.05 15.81 1.39
CA PHE A 75 14.74 15.12 0.29
C PHE A 75 13.96 13.92 -0.24
N MET A 76 13.08 13.36 0.59
CA MET A 76 12.27 12.19 0.28
C MET A 76 11.07 12.10 1.23
N GLU A 77 10.06 11.37 0.79
CA GLU A 77 8.93 10.92 1.61
C GLU A 77 9.14 9.45 1.98
N ILE A 78 8.69 9.08 3.18
CA ILE A 78 8.68 7.69 3.65
C ILE A 78 7.26 7.38 4.13
N TYR A 79 6.64 6.41 3.47
CA TYR A 79 5.39 5.80 3.93
C TYR A 79 5.74 4.43 4.47
N SER A 80 5.32 4.11 5.70
CA SER A 80 5.63 2.83 6.32
C SER A 80 4.43 2.33 7.09
N GLN A 81 4.13 1.05 6.93
CA GLN A 81 3.12 0.33 7.70
C GLN A 81 3.73 -0.92 8.32
N HIS A 82 3.22 -1.33 9.47
CA HIS A 82 3.60 -2.57 10.12
C HIS A 82 2.39 -3.31 10.69
N ILE A 83 2.50 -4.62 10.75
CA ILE A 83 1.55 -5.53 11.38
C ILE A 83 2.29 -6.30 12.44
N ILE A 84 1.62 -6.52 13.57
CA ILE A 84 2.06 -7.42 14.63
C ILE A 84 1.06 -8.58 14.67
N ASP A 85 1.54 -9.79 14.42
CA ASP A 85 0.76 -11.04 14.49
C ASP A 85 1.45 -11.99 15.46
N ASP A 86 0.87 -12.18 16.64
CA ASP A 86 1.50 -12.83 17.79
C ASP A 86 2.90 -12.23 18.10
N ASP A 87 3.97 -13.01 17.89
CA ASP A 87 5.35 -12.58 18.11
C ASP A 87 6.03 -12.05 16.82
N ASP A 88 5.36 -12.14 15.67
CA ASP A 88 5.93 -11.76 14.38
C ASP A 88 5.55 -10.32 14.03
N ILE A 89 6.57 -9.48 13.81
CA ILE A 89 6.38 -8.15 13.25
C ILE A 89 6.75 -8.16 11.77
N THR A 90 5.86 -7.63 10.93
CA THR A 90 6.13 -7.42 9.49
C THR A 90 6.02 -5.95 9.17
N VAL A 91 6.98 -5.42 8.43
CA VAL A 91 7.08 -3.99 8.08
C VAL A 91 7.21 -3.83 6.58
N ASN A 92 6.33 -3.01 5.99
CA ASN A 92 6.40 -2.55 4.60
C ASN A 92 6.69 -1.05 4.58
N ALA A 93 7.70 -0.62 3.83
CA ALA A 93 8.06 0.78 3.69
C ALA A 93 8.32 1.17 2.23
N THR A 94 7.69 2.25 1.80
CA THR A 94 7.88 2.91 0.51
C THR A 94 8.67 4.19 0.70
N ILE A 95 9.82 4.30 0.04
CA ILE A 95 10.63 5.51 -0.01
C ILE A 95 10.40 6.19 -1.36
N ILE A 96 9.93 7.43 -1.35
CA ILE A 96 9.74 8.25 -2.56
C ILE A 96 10.79 9.37 -2.57
N PRO A 97 11.92 9.18 -3.27
CA PRO A 97 12.97 10.18 -3.34
C PRO A 97 12.60 11.38 -4.23
N HIS A 98 12.87 12.59 -3.76
CA HIS A 98 12.90 13.80 -4.59
C HIS A 98 14.31 14.12 -5.11
N VAL A 99 15.33 13.50 -4.53
CA VAL A 99 16.74 13.58 -4.94
C VAL A 99 17.30 12.19 -5.19
N THR A 100 18.29 12.09 -6.09
CA THR A 100 18.99 10.81 -6.30
C THR A 100 20.03 10.60 -5.19
N ALA A 101 19.96 9.47 -4.49
CA ALA A 101 20.87 9.10 -3.40
C ALA A 101 21.56 7.76 -3.73
N ASN A 102 22.88 7.79 -3.91
CA ASN A 102 23.67 6.60 -4.24
C ASN A 102 24.41 6.11 -3.01
N ASN A 103 24.47 4.79 -2.84
CA ASN A 103 25.14 4.13 -1.71
C ASN A 103 24.59 4.48 -0.32
N ALA A 104 23.36 4.99 -0.25
CA ALA A 104 22.68 5.25 1.00
C ALA A 104 22.30 3.93 1.71
N ARG A 105 21.86 4.05 2.97
CA ARG A 105 21.35 2.95 3.78
C ARG A 105 19.97 3.26 4.29
N ALA A 106 18.99 2.44 3.93
CA ALA A 106 17.69 2.43 4.59
C ALA A 106 17.77 1.54 5.83
N HIS A 107 17.30 2.05 6.97
CA HIS A 107 17.23 1.33 8.22
C HIS A 107 15.79 1.26 8.70
N ILE A 108 15.39 0.08 9.16
CA ILE A 108 14.12 -0.14 9.85
C ILE A 108 14.48 -0.58 11.28
N VAL A 109 13.92 0.09 12.28
CA VAL A 109 14.23 -0.13 13.69
C VAL A 109 12.95 -0.32 14.47
N VAL A 110 12.78 -1.50 15.06
CA VAL A 110 11.71 -1.80 16.00
C VAL A 110 12.13 -1.33 17.38
N VAL A 111 11.23 -0.61 18.03
CA VAL A 111 11.41 0.13 19.26
C VAL A 111 10.25 -0.21 20.19
N GLU A 112 10.50 -0.47 21.46
CA GLU A 112 9.45 -0.55 22.46
C GLU A 112 9.19 0.85 23.03
N GLU A 113 7.94 1.31 23.02
CA GLU A 113 7.62 2.67 23.46
C GLU A 113 7.94 2.84 24.95
N THR A 114 7.59 1.87 25.81
CA THR A 114 7.80 1.92 27.26
C THR A 114 8.23 0.58 27.84
N THR A 115 9.46 0.51 28.35
CA THR A 115 9.99 -0.66 29.08
C THR A 115 10.02 -0.42 30.59
N TYR A 116 9.94 -1.50 31.38
CA TYR A 116 9.94 -1.50 32.85
C TYR A 116 11.00 -2.42 33.48
N GLY A 117 11.56 -3.38 32.74
CA GLY A 117 12.52 -4.36 33.25
C GLY A 117 13.94 -3.84 33.57
N ASN A 118 14.31 -2.63 33.12
CA ASN A 118 15.60 -1.99 33.45
C ASN A 118 15.54 -0.98 34.60
N VAL A 119 14.52 -1.06 35.46
CA VAL A 119 14.40 -0.20 36.65
C VAL A 119 15.56 -0.43 37.62
N GLY A 120 16.39 0.61 37.77
CA GLY A 120 17.53 0.63 38.68
C GLY A 120 17.23 1.32 40.01
N THR A 121 18.27 1.54 40.82
CA THR A 121 18.15 2.27 42.09
C THR A 121 18.14 3.79 41.94
N ASN A 122 18.19 4.31 40.71
CA ASN A 122 18.31 5.73 40.38
C ASN A 122 16.95 6.46 40.39
N GLY A 123 15.85 5.76 40.63
CA GLY A 123 14.50 6.33 40.73
C GLY A 123 13.75 6.42 39.39
N GLU A 124 14.33 5.97 38.29
CA GLU A 124 13.60 5.80 37.02
C GLU A 124 12.75 4.52 37.09
N THR A 125 11.46 4.64 36.78
CA THR A 125 10.50 3.53 36.86
C THR A 125 10.09 2.99 35.50
N SER A 126 10.45 3.68 34.41
CA SER A 126 10.26 3.22 33.04
C SER A 126 11.18 3.96 32.09
N PHE A 127 11.46 3.33 30.94
CA PHE A 127 12.34 3.88 29.91
C PHE A 127 11.59 3.87 28.59
N LYS A 128 11.79 4.94 27.81
CA LYS A 128 11.01 5.16 26.60
C LYS A 128 11.82 5.02 25.33
N HIS A 129 11.21 4.45 24.29
CA HIS A 129 11.72 4.34 22.92
C HIS A 129 13.03 3.53 22.87
N VAL A 130 13.03 2.37 23.50
CA VAL A 130 14.18 1.47 23.57
C VAL A 130 14.28 0.64 22.30
N MET A 131 15.41 0.72 21.61
CA MET A 131 15.64 -0.11 20.42
C MET A 131 15.70 -1.59 20.80
N MET A 132 14.86 -2.40 20.14
CA MET A 132 14.80 -3.85 20.34
C MET A 132 15.41 -4.63 19.17
N LYS A 133 15.17 -4.16 17.92
CA LYS A 133 15.62 -4.86 16.73
C LYS A 133 15.86 -3.94 15.55
N MET A 134 16.89 -4.20 14.75
CA MET A 134 17.08 -3.57 13.43
C MET A 134 16.82 -4.60 12.32
N LEU A 135 16.08 -4.19 11.29
CA LEU A 135 15.73 -5.04 10.15
C LEU A 135 16.44 -4.55 8.87
N PRO A 136 17.06 -5.47 8.09
CA PRO A 136 17.29 -6.88 8.41
C PRO A 136 18.37 -7.08 9.50
N ASN A 137 19.20 -6.07 9.74
CA ASN A 137 20.22 -6.02 10.77
C ASN A 137 20.75 -4.58 10.92
N ALA A 138 21.73 -4.37 11.81
CA ALA A 138 22.29 -3.05 12.11
C ALA A 138 22.99 -2.32 10.93
N ASN A 139 23.38 -3.02 9.86
CA ASN A 139 23.98 -2.39 8.68
C ASN A 139 22.93 -1.77 7.74
N GLY A 140 21.64 -2.06 7.95
CA GLY A 140 20.55 -1.64 7.07
C GLY A 140 20.64 -2.24 5.66
N THR A 141 19.82 -1.71 4.76
CA THR A 141 19.76 -2.12 3.36
C THR A 141 20.46 -1.09 2.49
N LEU A 142 21.42 -1.53 1.68
CA LEU A 142 22.04 -0.69 0.65
C LEU A 142 20.99 -0.29 -0.38
N VAL A 143 20.78 1.01 -0.56
CA VAL A 143 19.83 1.55 -1.53
C VAL A 143 20.52 2.52 -2.49
N ASN A 144 20.10 2.47 -3.75
CA ASN A 144 20.43 3.45 -4.78
C ASN A 144 19.11 4.01 -5.30
N LEU A 145 18.73 5.17 -4.76
CA LEU A 145 17.43 5.80 -4.98
C LEU A 145 17.52 6.76 -6.16
N VAL A 146 16.55 6.69 -7.07
CA VAL A 146 16.43 7.57 -8.23
C VAL A 146 15.25 8.51 -8.03
N ALA A 147 15.46 9.81 -8.19
CA ALA A 147 14.41 10.81 -7.99
C ALA A 147 13.12 10.47 -8.76
N GLY A 148 11.98 10.50 -8.06
CA GLY A 148 10.65 10.19 -8.60
C GLY A 148 10.33 8.70 -8.76
N VAL A 149 11.26 7.80 -8.42
CA VAL A 149 11.05 6.34 -8.48
C VAL A 149 10.88 5.79 -7.07
N PRO A 150 9.67 5.33 -6.70
CA PRO A 150 9.44 4.67 -5.41
C PRO A 150 10.34 3.45 -5.23
N PHE A 151 10.81 3.24 -4.00
CA PHE A 151 11.62 2.09 -3.61
C PHE A 151 10.96 1.41 -2.40
N GLU A 152 10.62 0.13 -2.57
CA GLU A 152 9.92 -0.66 -1.57
C GLU A 152 10.86 -1.53 -0.74
N LEU A 153 10.57 -1.66 0.55
CA LEU A 153 11.22 -2.55 1.51
C LEU A 153 10.14 -3.36 2.23
N SER A 154 10.39 -4.66 2.40
CA SER A 154 9.57 -5.52 3.23
C SER A 154 10.45 -6.45 4.05
N TYR A 155 10.25 -6.46 5.37
CA TYR A 155 10.95 -7.35 6.29
C TYR A 155 10.01 -7.86 7.36
N SER A 156 10.21 -9.12 7.75
CA SER A 156 9.52 -9.75 8.88
C SER A 156 10.53 -10.30 9.87
N HIS A 157 10.19 -10.29 11.16
CA HIS A 157 10.99 -10.88 12.21
C HIS A 157 10.15 -11.38 13.37
N ASN A 158 10.51 -12.56 13.89
CA ASN A 158 9.95 -13.07 15.13
C ASN A 158 10.65 -12.45 16.34
N MET A 159 9.90 -11.70 17.15
CA MET A 159 10.40 -10.92 18.28
C MET A 159 10.58 -11.74 19.56
N SER A 160 10.15 -13.01 19.61
CA SER A 160 10.23 -13.86 20.82
C SER A 160 11.66 -14.09 21.35
N SER A 161 12.67 -13.89 20.49
CA SER A 161 14.09 -14.00 20.86
C SER A 161 14.75 -12.68 21.25
N THR A 162 13.99 -11.59 21.24
CA THR A 162 14.47 -10.24 21.56
C THR A 162 14.23 -9.89 23.03
N PHE A 163 14.49 -8.65 23.42
CA PHE A 163 14.23 -8.16 24.78
C PHE A 163 12.88 -7.44 24.92
N VAL A 164 11.98 -7.58 23.93
CA VAL A 164 10.64 -7.00 23.99
C VAL A 164 9.90 -7.52 25.23
N GLU A 165 9.29 -6.62 26.00
CA GLU A 165 8.45 -6.99 27.15
C GLU A 165 7.00 -7.21 26.74
N GLU A 166 6.48 -6.31 25.91
CA GLU A 166 5.09 -6.25 25.48
C GLU A 166 5.05 -5.96 23.97
N MET A 167 4.22 -6.70 23.23
CA MET A 167 4.09 -6.52 21.77
C MET A 167 3.16 -5.34 21.41
N ASP A 168 2.31 -4.90 22.35
CA ASP A 168 1.22 -3.94 22.10
C ASP A 168 1.68 -2.48 21.98
N ASP A 169 2.93 -2.15 22.35
CA ASP A 169 3.47 -0.79 22.31
C ASP A 169 4.75 -0.67 21.45
N LEU A 170 4.90 -1.58 20.49
CA LEU A 170 5.99 -1.49 19.53
C LEU A 170 5.76 -0.34 18.54
N LEU A 171 6.83 0.41 18.31
CA LEU A 171 6.94 1.43 17.28
C LEU A 171 8.00 0.98 16.27
N VAL A 172 7.82 1.37 15.01
CA VAL A 172 8.85 1.17 13.98
C VAL A 172 9.31 2.50 13.42
N VAL A 173 10.62 2.72 13.40
CA VAL A 173 11.26 3.87 12.77
C VAL A 173 11.95 3.45 11.50
N VAL A 174 11.62 4.11 10.40
CA VAL A 174 12.32 3.97 9.12
C VAL A 174 13.12 5.24 8.86
N PHE A 175 14.40 5.12 8.50
CA PHE A 175 15.20 6.27 8.11
C PHE A 175 16.20 5.93 7.01
N VAL A 176 16.52 6.92 6.18
CA VAL A 176 17.52 6.79 5.10
C VAL A 176 18.73 7.63 5.44
N GLN A 177 19.89 6.98 5.51
CA GLN A 177 21.16 7.57 5.93
C GLN A 177 22.17 7.57 4.78
N ASP A 178 22.89 8.69 4.60
CA ASP A 178 24.03 8.77 3.68
C ASP A 178 25.32 8.23 4.31
N THR A 179 26.32 8.01 3.46
CA THR A 179 27.68 7.56 3.77
C THR A 179 28.45 8.48 4.72
N ASP A 180 28.09 9.77 4.78
CA ASP A 180 28.66 10.76 5.71
C ASP A 180 27.93 10.83 7.06
N LYS A 181 26.94 9.95 7.27
CA LYS A 181 26.05 9.81 8.44
C LYS A 181 24.83 10.73 8.45
N SER A 182 24.75 11.73 7.57
CA SER A 182 23.57 12.57 7.43
C SER A 182 22.33 11.72 7.18
N ILE A 183 21.16 12.23 7.60
CA ILE A 183 19.88 11.56 7.42
C ILE A 183 19.13 12.35 6.36
N PHE A 184 18.63 11.66 5.34
CA PHE A 184 17.81 12.29 4.30
C PHE A 184 16.36 12.49 4.76
N GLN A 185 15.84 11.51 5.51
CA GLN A 185 14.50 11.51 6.07
C GLN A 185 14.37 10.40 7.13
N SER A 186 13.45 10.61 8.07
CA SER A 186 12.94 9.56 8.96
C SER A 186 11.42 9.64 9.11
N ALA A 187 10.79 8.51 9.40
CA ALA A 187 9.36 8.42 9.69
C ALA A 187 9.09 7.31 10.71
N TYR A 188 8.03 7.47 11.49
CA TYR A 188 7.40 6.35 12.17
C TYR A 188 6.51 5.58 11.18
N SER A 189 6.45 4.28 11.36
CA SER A 189 5.46 3.43 10.70
C SER A 189 4.11 3.55 11.38
N GLU A 190 3.04 3.47 10.59
CA GLU A 190 1.68 3.25 11.07
C GLU A 190 1.47 1.77 11.38
N GLU A 191 0.81 1.43 12.49
CA GLU A 191 0.37 0.06 12.76
C GLU A 191 -0.97 -0.20 12.05
N VAL A 192 -1.07 -1.31 11.33
CA VAL A 192 -2.27 -1.72 10.60
C VAL A 192 -2.62 -3.17 10.89
N THR A 193 -3.87 -3.56 10.67
CA THR A 193 -4.31 -4.95 10.88
C THR A 193 -4.04 -5.87 9.68
N SER A 194 -3.83 -5.29 8.50
CA SER A 194 -3.52 -6.00 7.25
C SER A 194 -2.85 -5.04 6.27
N PHE A 195 -2.04 -5.58 5.34
CA PHE A 195 -1.52 -4.79 4.24
C PHE A 195 -2.51 -4.84 3.08
N VAL A 196 -2.76 -3.68 2.47
CA VAL A 196 -3.49 -3.62 1.21
C VAL A 196 -2.62 -4.27 0.14
N THR A 197 -3.17 -5.28 -0.52
CA THR A 197 -2.54 -6.01 -1.61
C THR A 197 -3.42 -5.83 -2.85
N PRO A 198 -3.23 -4.73 -3.61
CA PRO A 198 -4.09 -4.42 -4.74
C PRO A 198 -4.17 -5.59 -5.71
N GLY A 199 -5.38 -6.03 -6.01
CA GLY A 199 -5.65 -7.20 -6.84
C GLY A 199 -6.01 -8.48 -6.10
N ASP A 200 -5.68 -8.62 -4.80
CA ASP A 200 -6.07 -9.78 -3.97
C ASP A 200 -7.48 -9.57 -3.39
N ALA A 201 -8.48 -9.66 -4.26
CA ALA A 201 -9.87 -9.40 -3.94
C ALA A 201 -10.47 -10.48 -3.04
N ASN A 202 -9.95 -11.71 -3.08
CA ASN A 202 -10.47 -12.82 -2.28
C ASN A 202 -9.76 -12.99 -0.91
N CYS A 203 -8.76 -12.16 -0.59
CA CYS A 203 -7.99 -12.17 0.67
C CYS A 203 -7.18 -13.46 0.92
N ASP A 204 -6.76 -14.19 -0.11
CA ASP A 204 -6.00 -15.43 0.07
C ASP A 204 -4.48 -15.23 0.02
N GLY A 205 -4.02 -14.00 -0.21
CA GLY A 205 -2.61 -13.62 -0.28
C GLY A 205 -1.96 -13.91 -1.64
N LEU A 206 -2.71 -14.42 -2.62
CA LEU A 206 -2.29 -14.58 -4.00
C LEU A 206 -3.07 -13.60 -4.88
N ILE A 207 -2.46 -13.17 -5.99
CA ILE A 207 -3.16 -12.38 -7.01
C ILE A 207 -3.27 -13.23 -8.27
N ASP A 208 -4.45 -13.78 -8.52
CA ASP A 208 -4.73 -14.65 -9.65
C ASP A 208 -6.15 -14.49 -10.24
N VAL A 209 -6.55 -15.44 -11.09
CA VAL A 209 -7.85 -15.40 -11.78
C VAL A 209 -9.05 -15.49 -10.81
N LEU A 210 -8.87 -16.06 -9.63
CA LEU A 210 -9.91 -16.15 -8.60
C LEU A 210 -10.27 -14.77 -8.05
N ASP A 211 -9.33 -13.82 -8.03
CA ASP A 211 -9.61 -12.44 -7.65
C ASP A 211 -10.50 -11.75 -8.67
N VAL A 212 -10.24 -11.96 -9.97
CA VAL A 212 -11.11 -11.46 -11.04
C VAL A 212 -12.54 -11.98 -10.85
N VAL A 213 -12.68 -13.27 -10.51
CA VAL A 213 -13.99 -13.89 -10.24
C VAL A 213 -14.65 -13.28 -9.01
N ALA A 214 -13.90 -13.04 -7.93
CA ALA A 214 -14.41 -12.39 -6.72
C ALA A 214 -14.88 -10.96 -6.99
N THR A 215 -14.08 -10.14 -7.70
CA THR A 215 -14.42 -8.77 -8.08
C THR A 215 -15.65 -8.73 -8.98
N VAL A 216 -15.75 -9.60 -10.00
CA VAL A 216 -16.95 -9.71 -10.86
C VAL A 216 -18.18 -10.10 -10.04
N SER A 217 -18.04 -11.06 -9.12
CA SER A 217 -19.14 -11.51 -8.25
C SER A 217 -19.69 -10.35 -7.41
N TYR A 218 -18.80 -9.57 -6.80
CA TYR A 218 -19.16 -8.38 -6.01
C TYR A 218 -19.77 -7.27 -6.89
N ALA A 219 -19.19 -6.97 -8.05
CA ALA A 219 -19.69 -5.96 -9.00
C ALA A 219 -21.10 -6.29 -9.54
N LEU A 220 -21.46 -7.58 -9.57
CA LEU A 220 -22.82 -8.06 -9.87
C LEU A 220 -23.79 -8.01 -8.68
N GLY A 221 -23.35 -7.41 -7.56
CA GLY A 221 -24.10 -7.26 -6.32
C GLY A 221 -24.17 -8.52 -5.46
N ASN A 222 -23.39 -9.56 -5.75
CA ASN A 222 -23.33 -10.73 -4.86
C ASN A 222 -22.40 -10.43 -3.67
N ASN A 223 -22.41 -11.31 -2.67
CA ASN A 223 -21.53 -11.19 -1.50
C ASN A 223 -20.51 -12.34 -1.45
N PRO A 224 -19.42 -12.29 -2.24
CA PRO A 224 -18.32 -13.24 -2.11
C PRO A 224 -17.70 -13.12 -0.71
N GLN A 225 -17.32 -14.26 -0.12
CA GLN A 225 -16.70 -14.31 1.21
C GLN A 225 -15.58 -15.36 1.20
N PRO A 226 -14.36 -15.02 1.66
CA PRO A 226 -13.89 -13.68 2.03
C PRO A 226 -13.87 -12.70 0.84
N PHE A 227 -13.85 -11.39 1.14
CA PHE A 227 -13.71 -10.33 0.14
C PHE A 227 -13.00 -9.11 0.74
N CYS A 228 -11.90 -8.68 0.12
CA CYS A 228 -11.09 -7.55 0.55
C CYS A 228 -11.42 -6.37 -0.35
N PHE A 229 -12.33 -5.51 0.12
CA PHE A 229 -12.86 -4.40 -0.67
C PHE A 229 -11.74 -3.46 -1.14
N GLU A 230 -10.84 -3.08 -0.24
CA GLU A 230 -9.73 -2.16 -0.51
C GLU A 230 -8.70 -2.75 -1.48
N ASN A 231 -8.58 -4.08 -1.55
CA ASN A 231 -7.72 -4.75 -2.53
C ASN A 231 -8.40 -4.85 -3.89
N ALA A 232 -9.73 -5.00 -3.91
CA ALA A 232 -10.52 -5.10 -5.12
C ALA A 232 -10.76 -3.74 -5.78
N ASP A 233 -10.84 -2.64 -5.01
CA ASP A 233 -10.99 -1.26 -5.50
C ASP A 233 -9.64 -0.74 -6.05
N ILE A 234 -9.39 -1.00 -7.33
CA ILE A 234 -8.10 -0.74 -7.97
C ILE A 234 -7.90 0.75 -8.26
N ASN A 235 -8.99 1.46 -8.54
CA ASN A 235 -8.94 2.88 -8.87
C ASN A 235 -9.07 3.78 -7.62
N GLY A 236 -9.50 3.22 -6.48
CA GLY A 236 -9.63 3.88 -5.19
C GLY A 236 -10.83 4.82 -5.09
N ASP A 237 -11.88 4.61 -5.88
CA ASP A 237 -13.07 5.49 -5.93
C ASP A 237 -14.19 5.08 -4.96
N GLY A 238 -14.02 3.97 -4.26
CA GLY A 238 -14.98 3.43 -3.28
C GLY A 238 -16.16 2.69 -3.91
N VAL A 239 -16.10 2.37 -5.20
CA VAL A 239 -17.08 1.55 -5.93
C VAL A 239 -16.35 0.37 -6.56
N ILE A 240 -16.97 -0.82 -6.53
CA ILE A 240 -16.46 -1.99 -7.25
C ILE A 240 -17.28 -2.19 -8.50
N ASP A 241 -16.67 -1.95 -9.65
CA ASP A 241 -17.31 -2.13 -10.96
C ASP A 241 -16.35 -2.74 -12.00
N VAL A 242 -16.74 -2.72 -13.28
CA VAL A 242 -15.95 -3.31 -14.36
C VAL A 242 -14.57 -2.65 -14.55
N ILE A 243 -14.38 -1.41 -14.09
CA ILE A 243 -13.08 -0.74 -14.07
C ILE A 243 -12.11 -1.51 -13.19
N ASP A 244 -12.56 -1.94 -12.01
CA ASP A 244 -11.77 -2.75 -11.09
C ASP A 244 -11.52 -4.13 -11.64
N VAL A 245 -12.51 -4.76 -12.27
CA VAL A 245 -12.35 -6.07 -12.93
C VAL A 245 -11.20 -6.02 -13.95
N VAL A 246 -11.18 -5.00 -14.81
CA VAL A 246 -10.08 -4.82 -15.78
C VAL A 246 -8.76 -4.49 -15.07
N GLY A 247 -8.81 -3.73 -13.97
CA GLY A 247 -7.67 -3.46 -13.11
C GLY A 247 -7.01 -4.72 -12.55
N VAL A 248 -7.80 -5.62 -11.95
CA VAL A 248 -7.33 -6.90 -11.41
C VAL A 248 -6.77 -7.78 -12.53
N VAL A 249 -7.45 -7.87 -13.68
CA VAL A 249 -6.94 -8.61 -14.86
C VAL A 249 -5.56 -8.09 -15.27
N ASN A 250 -5.35 -6.78 -15.31
CA ASN A 250 -4.05 -6.20 -15.67
C ASN A 250 -2.95 -6.58 -14.68
N ILE A 251 -3.26 -6.60 -13.38
CA ILE A 251 -2.31 -7.03 -12.34
C ILE A 251 -1.96 -8.50 -12.51
N VAL A 252 -2.96 -9.37 -12.69
CA VAL A 252 -2.78 -10.82 -12.90
C VAL A 252 -1.92 -11.12 -14.14
N LEU A 253 -2.10 -10.37 -15.23
CA LEU A 253 -1.31 -10.52 -16.46
C LEU A 253 0.12 -9.95 -16.34
N GLY A 254 0.47 -9.32 -15.23
CA GLY A 254 1.76 -8.65 -15.05
C GLY A 254 1.92 -7.42 -15.96
N VAL A 255 0.82 -6.89 -16.49
CA VAL A 255 0.79 -5.64 -17.27
C VAL A 255 0.88 -4.49 -16.27
N THR A 256 2.08 -4.29 -15.73
CA THR A 256 2.35 -3.17 -14.83
C THR A 256 2.09 -1.84 -15.53
N LYS A 257 1.78 -0.79 -14.76
CA LYS A 257 1.68 0.63 -15.17
C LYS A 257 2.83 1.11 -16.10
N SER A 258 3.92 0.36 -16.25
CA SER A 258 5.01 0.64 -17.19
C SER A 258 4.70 0.36 -18.67
N ALA A 259 3.57 -0.27 -19.00
CA ALA A 259 3.06 -0.36 -20.38
C ALA A 259 2.18 0.85 -20.78
N ASN A 260 2.07 1.89 -19.93
CA ASN A 260 1.30 3.13 -20.13
C ASN A 260 1.73 3.90 -21.39
N ILE A 261 1.42 3.40 -22.58
CA ILE A 261 1.05 4.28 -23.67
C ILE A 261 -0.28 4.89 -23.21
N PRO A 262 -0.38 6.22 -23.04
CA PRO A 262 -1.64 6.85 -22.67
C PRO A 262 -2.66 6.54 -23.77
N ILE A 263 -3.61 5.66 -23.47
CA ILE A 263 -4.70 5.33 -24.40
C ILE A 263 -5.81 6.32 -24.12
N LYS A 264 -6.07 7.19 -25.09
CA LYS A 264 -7.21 8.09 -25.07
C LYS A 264 -8.33 7.47 -25.88
N SER A 265 -9.27 6.84 -25.18
CA SER A 265 -10.49 6.28 -25.78
C SER A 265 -11.42 7.38 -26.30
N LEU A 266 -12.00 7.18 -27.47
CA LEU A 266 -13.16 7.94 -27.93
C LEU A 266 -14.41 7.53 -27.14
N PRO A 267 -15.44 8.40 -27.02
CA PRO A 267 -16.72 7.98 -26.47
C PRO A 267 -17.29 6.78 -27.22
N ALA A 268 -17.75 5.78 -26.47
CA ALA A 268 -18.45 4.62 -27.02
C ALA A 268 -19.96 4.87 -27.07
N HIS A 269 -20.66 4.06 -27.87
CA HIS A 269 -22.10 4.15 -28.03
C HIS A 269 -22.79 2.81 -27.73
N PHE A 270 -23.86 2.84 -26.96
CA PHE A 270 -24.65 1.67 -26.59
C PHE A 270 -26.06 1.81 -27.15
N PHE A 271 -26.43 0.95 -28.10
CA PHE A 271 -27.72 1.02 -28.78
C PHE A 271 -28.61 -0.13 -28.31
N LEU A 272 -29.66 0.21 -27.57
CA LEU A 272 -30.69 -0.74 -27.12
C LEU A 272 -31.93 -0.67 -28.02
N ASN A 273 -32.19 -1.75 -28.77
CA ASN A 273 -33.41 -1.92 -29.56
C ASN A 273 -34.23 -3.10 -29.02
N GLU A 274 -35.42 -3.34 -29.59
CA GLU A 274 -36.34 -4.41 -29.16
C GLU A 274 -35.76 -5.83 -29.31
N LYS A 275 -34.79 -6.04 -30.22
CA LYS A 275 -34.24 -7.38 -30.55
C LYS A 275 -32.74 -7.54 -30.30
N VAL A 276 -32.01 -6.43 -30.21
CA VAL A 276 -30.55 -6.44 -30.18
C VAL A 276 -30.02 -5.34 -29.30
N ILE A 277 -28.89 -5.63 -28.66
CA ILE A 277 -27.99 -4.64 -28.07
C ILE A 277 -26.79 -4.55 -29.00
N ASN A 278 -26.51 -3.34 -29.52
CA ASN A 278 -25.26 -3.08 -30.24
C ASN A 278 -24.36 -2.18 -29.42
N PHE A 279 -23.06 -2.39 -29.54
CA PHE A 279 -22.04 -1.54 -28.93
C PHE A 279 -21.10 -1.04 -30.02
N GLU A 280 -20.71 0.23 -29.96
CA GLU A 280 -19.77 0.83 -30.91
C GLU A 280 -18.66 1.54 -30.16
N SER A 281 -17.41 1.16 -30.47
CA SER A 281 -16.22 1.75 -29.85
C SER A 281 -15.07 1.88 -30.85
N ASP A 282 -14.00 2.54 -30.44
CA ASP A 282 -12.75 2.63 -31.20
C ASP A 282 -11.84 1.40 -31.02
N GLY A 283 -12.31 0.35 -30.34
CA GLY A 283 -11.55 -0.88 -30.06
C GLY A 283 -10.61 -0.78 -28.86
N THR A 284 -10.81 0.21 -27.98
CA THR A 284 -10.00 0.35 -26.75
C THR A 284 -10.69 -0.14 -25.48
N VAL A 285 -12.00 -0.39 -25.53
CA VAL A 285 -12.82 -0.81 -24.38
C VAL A 285 -12.55 -2.28 -24.06
N ALA A 286 -12.08 -2.59 -22.85
CA ALA A 286 -11.81 -3.93 -22.38
C ALA A 286 -12.93 -4.51 -21.51
N GLY A 287 -13.69 -3.64 -20.85
CA GLY A 287 -14.78 -4.03 -19.97
C GLY A 287 -16.00 -3.16 -20.15
N LEU A 288 -17.18 -3.77 -20.04
CA LEU A 288 -18.48 -3.09 -20.13
C LEU A 288 -19.44 -3.63 -19.07
N GLN A 289 -20.04 -2.75 -18.28
CA GLN A 289 -21.07 -3.07 -17.31
C GLN A 289 -22.33 -2.24 -17.56
N PHE A 290 -23.50 -2.88 -17.48
CA PHE A 290 -24.77 -2.26 -17.77
C PHE A 290 -25.92 -2.89 -16.97
N ASP A 291 -26.99 -2.10 -16.78
CA ASP A 291 -28.19 -2.52 -16.09
C ASP A 291 -29.44 -2.48 -16.98
N LEU A 292 -30.21 -3.56 -16.98
CA LEU A 292 -31.46 -3.70 -17.71
C LEU A 292 -32.60 -4.05 -16.76
N ALA A 293 -33.78 -3.44 -16.96
CA ALA A 293 -35.03 -3.90 -16.36
C ALA A 293 -35.93 -4.58 -17.39
N GLY A 294 -36.75 -5.51 -16.92
CA GLY A 294 -37.75 -6.21 -17.74
C GLY A 294 -37.20 -7.36 -18.60
N VAL A 295 -35.92 -7.70 -18.42
CA VAL A 295 -35.23 -8.79 -19.13
C VAL A 295 -35.06 -9.99 -18.19
N GLU A 296 -35.30 -11.21 -18.69
CA GLU A 296 -34.87 -12.43 -18.02
C GLU A 296 -33.54 -12.89 -18.59
N ILE A 297 -32.68 -13.46 -17.74
CA ILE A 297 -31.35 -13.95 -18.15
C ILE A 297 -31.46 -14.96 -19.31
N SER A 298 -32.48 -15.83 -19.29
CA SER A 298 -32.73 -16.82 -20.33
C SER A 298 -33.07 -16.23 -21.71
N ASP A 299 -33.46 -14.95 -21.75
CA ASP A 299 -33.78 -14.28 -23.01
C ASP A 299 -32.56 -13.66 -23.68
N LEU A 300 -31.45 -13.54 -22.96
CA LEU A 300 -30.27 -12.82 -23.41
C LEU A 300 -29.27 -13.80 -24.03
N GLN A 301 -29.04 -13.66 -25.33
CA GLN A 301 -28.02 -14.41 -26.05
C GLN A 301 -26.79 -13.53 -26.26
N PHE A 302 -25.67 -13.87 -25.63
CA PHE A 302 -24.38 -13.22 -25.84
C PHE A 302 -23.76 -13.65 -27.18
N MET A 303 -23.26 -12.68 -27.95
CA MET A 303 -22.87 -12.89 -29.35
C MET A 303 -21.36 -12.98 -29.58
N LEU A 304 -20.54 -12.53 -28.63
CA LEU A 304 -19.09 -12.52 -28.79
C LEU A 304 -18.47 -13.87 -28.40
N GLN A 305 -17.42 -14.26 -29.12
CA GLN A 305 -16.62 -15.45 -28.82
C GLN A 305 -15.26 -15.02 -28.26
N GLY A 306 -14.76 -15.75 -27.26
CA GLY A 306 -13.49 -15.42 -26.59
C GLY A 306 -13.61 -14.30 -25.54
N TYR A 307 -14.84 -13.92 -25.19
CA TYR A 307 -15.13 -12.97 -24.11
C TYR A 307 -16.02 -13.64 -23.09
N GLU A 308 -15.96 -13.14 -21.86
CA GLU A 308 -16.80 -13.58 -20.75
C GLU A 308 -18.00 -12.66 -20.62
N PHE A 309 -19.14 -13.26 -20.30
CA PHE A 309 -20.36 -12.55 -19.92
C PHE A 309 -20.85 -13.09 -18.59
N ALA A 310 -20.74 -12.28 -17.55
CA ALA A 310 -21.24 -12.56 -16.22
C ALA A 310 -22.50 -11.71 -15.96
N VAL A 311 -23.49 -12.30 -15.30
CA VAL A 311 -24.81 -11.66 -15.13
C VAL A 311 -25.46 -12.09 -13.82
N SER A 312 -26.09 -11.13 -13.16
CA SER A 312 -26.95 -11.37 -12.00
C SER A 312 -28.26 -10.62 -12.17
N LYS A 313 -29.31 -11.08 -11.48
CA LYS A 313 -30.60 -10.40 -11.43
C LYS A 313 -31.06 -10.28 -9.99
N GLN A 314 -31.22 -9.04 -9.54
CA GLN A 314 -31.65 -8.70 -8.19
C GLN A 314 -32.80 -7.70 -8.24
N GLU A 315 -33.86 -7.95 -7.47
CA GLU A 315 -35.03 -7.05 -7.37
C GLU A 315 -35.66 -6.63 -8.71
N GLY A 316 -35.49 -7.43 -9.77
CA GLY A 316 -36.01 -7.16 -11.12
C GLY A 316 -35.06 -6.39 -12.05
N GLN A 317 -33.91 -5.93 -11.55
CA GLN A 317 -32.80 -5.36 -12.31
C GLN A 317 -31.80 -6.47 -12.66
N LEU A 318 -31.39 -6.54 -13.93
CA LEU A 318 -30.36 -7.42 -14.43
C LEU A 318 -29.10 -6.59 -14.62
N THR A 319 -28.02 -6.94 -13.93
CA THR A 319 -26.69 -6.35 -14.10
C THR A 319 -25.83 -7.31 -14.89
N GLY A 320 -25.25 -6.84 -15.98
CA GLY A 320 -24.38 -7.63 -16.86
C GLY A 320 -22.99 -7.01 -16.95
N ILE A 321 -21.96 -7.86 -16.95
CA ILE A 321 -20.56 -7.49 -17.14
C ILE A 321 -19.99 -8.30 -18.30
N VAL A 322 -19.37 -7.62 -19.26
CA VAL A 322 -18.63 -8.21 -20.37
C VAL A 322 -17.16 -7.84 -20.25
N PHE A 323 -16.27 -8.82 -20.29
CA PHE A 323 -14.82 -8.64 -20.16
C PHE A 323 -14.04 -9.80 -20.80
N SER A 324 -12.72 -9.80 -20.69
CA SER A 324 -11.84 -10.90 -21.09
C SER A 324 -10.73 -11.10 -20.05
N PHE A 325 -10.34 -12.35 -19.79
CA PHE A 325 -9.26 -12.66 -18.83
C PHE A 325 -7.87 -12.31 -19.35
N ASP A 326 -7.72 -12.12 -20.67
CA ASP A 326 -6.46 -11.75 -21.32
C ASP A 326 -6.40 -10.27 -21.71
N ASN A 327 -7.35 -9.46 -21.24
CA ASN A 327 -7.49 -8.03 -21.54
C ASN A 327 -7.61 -7.73 -23.04
N THR A 328 -8.08 -8.69 -23.85
CA THR A 328 -8.46 -8.43 -25.24
C THR A 328 -9.61 -7.40 -25.27
N PRO A 329 -9.46 -6.25 -25.94
CA PRO A 329 -10.52 -5.25 -26.02
C PRO A 329 -11.68 -5.75 -26.88
N LEU A 330 -12.89 -5.25 -26.60
CA LEU A 330 -14.06 -5.41 -27.46
C LEU A 330 -13.74 -4.94 -28.89
N PRO A 331 -14.25 -5.62 -29.93
CA PRO A 331 -13.93 -5.25 -31.31
C PRO A 331 -14.33 -3.81 -31.64
N ALA A 332 -13.49 -3.13 -32.43
CA ALA A 332 -13.75 -1.78 -32.91
C ALA A 332 -14.95 -1.71 -33.89
N GLY A 333 -15.57 -0.54 -33.97
CA GLY A 333 -16.75 -0.29 -34.78
C GLY A 333 -18.02 -0.82 -34.10
N LYS A 334 -19.12 -0.84 -34.85
CA LYS A 334 -20.43 -1.28 -34.35
C LYS A 334 -20.55 -2.80 -34.39
N ILE A 335 -20.67 -3.40 -33.21
CA ILE A 335 -20.86 -4.83 -33.00
C ILE A 335 -22.24 -5.14 -32.43
N GLU A 336 -22.75 -6.32 -32.74
CA GLU A 336 -23.90 -6.89 -32.06
C GLU A 336 -23.41 -7.61 -30.79
N LEU A 337 -23.82 -7.13 -29.62
CA LEU A 337 -23.37 -7.63 -28.33
C LEU A 337 -24.31 -8.71 -27.79
N PHE A 338 -25.62 -8.46 -27.88
CA PHE A 338 -26.65 -9.40 -27.45
C PHE A 338 -27.82 -9.46 -28.44
N ARG A 339 -28.46 -10.63 -28.51
CA ARG A 339 -29.81 -10.82 -29.07
C ARG A 339 -30.80 -11.18 -27.98
N PHE A 340 -32.04 -10.72 -28.14
CA PHE A 340 -33.15 -11.15 -27.31
C PHE A 340 -33.93 -12.29 -27.97
N ASN A 341 -34.17 -13.37 -27.23
CA ASN A 341 -34.92 -14.55 -27.69
C ASN A 341 -36.45 -14.29 -27.81
N ARG A 342 -36.95 -13.23 -27.19
CA ARG A 342 -38.32 -12.73 -27.28
C ARG A 342 -38.29 -11.20 -27.32
N GLU A 343 -39.35 -10.54 -27.77
CA GLU A 343 -39.46 -9.08 -27.70
C GLU A 343 -39.74 -8.65 -26.25
N PRO A 344 -38.76 -8.11 -25.51
CA PRO A 344 -38.94 -7.80 -24.10
C PRO A 344 -39.24 -6.29 -23.94
N ILE A 345 -39.86 -5.92 -22.82
CA ILE A 345 -40.03 -4.50 -22.47
C ILE A 345 -38.72 -4.04 -21.84
N ASN A 346 -37.76 -3.69 -22.70
CA ASN A 346 -36.41 -3.35 -22.27
C ASN A 346 -36.32 -1.89 -21.84
N ARG A 347 -35.77 -1.65 -20.65
CA ARG A 347 -35.37 -0.31 -20.23
C ARG A 347 -33.96 -0.38 -19.67
N LEU A 348 -33.09 0.47 -20.20
CA LEU A 348 -31.86 0.81 -19.52
C LEU A 348 -32.24 1.56 -18.23
N THR A 349 -31.72 1.11 -17.08
CA THR A 349 -32.12 1.65 -15.76
C THR A 349 -31.01 2.37 -15.01
N GLY A 350 -29.78 2.35 -15.52
CA GLY A 350 -28.63 3.02 -14.94
C GLY A 350 -27.67 3.53 -16.00
N ASP A 351 -26.59 4.16 -15.54
CA ASP A 351 -25.47 4.52 -16.39
C ASP A 351 -24.72 3.26 -16.84
N ILE A 352 -24.04 3.37 -17.98
CA ILE A 352 -23.19 2.30 -18.50
C ILE A 352 -21.76 2.64 -18.13
N VAL A 353 -21.12 1.71 -17.42
CA VAL A 353 -19.72 1.82 -17.06
C VAL A 353 -18.89 1.06 -18.08
N ALA A 354 -17.83 1.69 -18.59
CA ALA A 354 -16.90 1.04 -19.50
C ALA A 354 -15.47 1.37 -19.08
N ALA A 355 -14.60 0.38 -19.19
CA ALA A 355 -13.18 0.48 -18.88
C ALA A 355 -12.37 0.21 -20.15
N ASN A 356 -11.35 1.03 -20.42
CA ASN A 356 -10.39 0.71 -21.47
C ASN A 356 -9.35 -0.31 -20.99
N VAL A 357 -8.51 -0.80 -21.89
CA VAL A 357 -7.45 -1.78 -21.57
C VAL A 357 -6.49 -1.36 -20.43
N ASN A 358 -6.43 -0.07 -20.10
CA ASN A 358 -5.63 0.46 -18.98
C ASN A 358 -6.47 0.67 -17.71
N ALA A 359 -7.67 0.08 -17.62
CA ALA A 359 -8.62 0.30 -16.52
C ALA A 359 -8.98 1.78 -16.29
N ASN A 360 -9.04 2.60 -17.36
CA ASN A 360 -9.55 3.97 -17.24
C ASN A 360 -11.00 4.05 -17.73
N PRO A 361 -11.83 4.92 -17.12
CA PRO A 361 -13.22 5.08 -17.51
C PRO A 361 -13.35 5.60 -18.94
N VAL A 362 -14.30 5.01 -19.69
CA VAL A 362 -14.68 5.41 -21.04
C VAL A 362 -16.11 5.92 -21.02
N LYS A 363 -16.33 7.13 -21.53
CA LYS A 363 -17.68 7.69 -21.65
C LYS A 363 -18.52 6.86 -22.62
N VAL A 364 -19.69 6.40 -22.18
CA VAL A 364 -20.67 5.72 -23.03
C VAL A 364 -21.89 6.62 -23.26
N ILE A 365 -22.38 6.66 -24.49
CA ILE A 365 -23.56 7.41 -24.92
C ILE A 365 -24.64 6.40 -25.32
N THR A 366 -25.83 6.54 -24.75
CA THR A 366 -26.97 5.62 -24.95
C THR A 366 -28.00 6.16 -25.93
#